data_AF-A0A179BJR0-F1
#
_entry.id   AF-A0A179BJR0-F1
#
_cell.length_a   1.000
_cell.length_b   1.000
_cell.length_c   1.000
_cell.angle_alpha   90.00
_cell.angle_beta   90.00
_cell.angle_gamma   90.00
#
_symmetry.space_group_name_H-M   'P 1'
#
loop_
_entity.id
_entity.type
_entity.pdbx_description
1 polymer ?
#
loop_
_entity_poly.entity_id
_entity_poly.type
_entity_poly.pdbx_seq_one_letter_code
_entity_poly.pdbx_strand_id
1 'polypeptide(L)'
;MYCPDPFAETRPEILRALIQRYPLATLVSMGAHGLEANHIPLYLAPGEGPQPVLQGHVARASPLWQEAPPDGKVQPCPTTHESDRGSVFPR
;
A
#
# COMPACT_ATOMS: atom_id res chain seq x y z
N MET A 1 0.86 11.11 1.26
CA MET A 1 1.82 11.31 0.15
C MET A 1 1.20 12.25 -0.86
N TYR A 2 1.98 13.18 -1.40
CA TYR A 2 1.53 14.09 -2.45
C TYR A 2 1.51 13.36 -3.80
N CYS A 3 0.38 13.36 -4.50
CA CYS A 3 0.26 12.81 -5.85
C CYS A 3 -0.25 13.93 -6.77
N PRO A 4 0.61 14.53 -7.62
CA PRO A 4 0.19 15.56 -8.55
C PRO A 4 -0.84 15.03 -9.57
N ASP A 5 -1.76 15.89 -10.04
CA ASP A 5 -2.84 15.50 -10.96
C ASP A 5 -2.39 14.71 -12.19
N PRO A 6 -1.26 15.02 -12.86
CA PRO A 6 -0.78 14.23 -13.99
C PRO A 6 -0.44 12.76 -13.65
N PHE A 7 -0.22 12.45 -12.38
CA PHE A 7 0.10 11.11 -11.88
C PHE A 7 -1.07 10.45 -11.15
N ALA A 8 -2.22 11.13 -11.04
CA ALA A 8 -3.39 10.59 -10.38
C ALA A 8 -4.07 9.54 -11.28
N GLU A 9 -3.83 8.26 -10.99
CA GLU A 9 -4.60 7.16 -11.56
C GLU A 9 -5.80 6.84 -10.66
N THR A 10 -7.00 6.82 -11.24
CA THR A 10 -8.25 6.60 -10.51
C THR A 10 -9.01 5.36 -10.96
N ARG A 11 -8.58 4.72 -12.05
CA ARG A 11 -9.22 3.51 -12.59
C ARG A 11 -8.95 2.28 -11.73
N PRO A 12 -9.97 1.67 -11.10
CA PRO A 12 -9.77 0.55 -10.18
C PRO A 12 -9.05 -0.64 -10.79
N GLU A 13 -9.30 -0.96 -12.06
CA GLU A 13 -8.70 -2.08 -12.78
C GLU A 13 -7.18 -1.92 -12.93
N ILE A 14 -6.70 -0.70 -13.23
CA ILE A 14 -5.28 -0.40 -13.35
C ILE A 14 -4.62 -0.44 -11.97
N LEU A 15 -5.25 0.16 -10.97
CA LEU A 15 -4.75 0.15 -9.60
C LEU A 15 -4.65 -1.27 -9.04
N ARG A 16 -5.65 -2.13 -9.28
CA ARG A 16 -5.64 -3.54 -8.87
C ARG A 16 -4.53 -4.32 -9.56
N ALA A 17 -4.34 -4.11 -10.87
CA ALA A 17 -3.26 -4.75 -11.62
C ALA A 17 -1.87 -4.32 -11.08
N LEU A 18 -1.69 -3.05 -10.73
CA LEU A 18 -0.47 -2.54 -10.10
C LEU A 18 -0.20 -3.21 -8.74
N ILE A 19 -1.21 -3.28 -7.87
CA ILE A 19 -1.10 -3.93 -6.56
C ILE A 19 -0.72 -5.41 -6.71
N GLN A 20 -1.35 -6.13 -7.65
CA GLN A 20 -1.04 -7.54 -7.90
C GLN A 20 0.39 -7.73 -8.44
N ARG A 21 0.88 -6.80 -9.26
CA ARG A 21 2.23 -6.86 -9.84
C ARG A 21 3.31 -6.51 -8.84
N TYR A 22 3.04 -5.57 -7.93
CA TYR A 22 3.99 -5.04 -6.96
C TYR A 22 3.39 -5.09 -5.55
N PRO A 23 3.46 -6.26 -4.87
CA PRO A 23 2.77 -6.49 -3.59
C PRO A 23 3.48 -5.87 -2.39
N LEU A 24 4.24 -4.79 -2.58
CA LEU A 24 4.88 -4.04 -1.50
C LEU A 24 4.06 -2.78 -1.21
N ALA A 25 3.49 -2.70 -0.02
CA ALA A 25 2.67 -1.56 0.39
C ALA A 25 3.28 -0.82 1.57
N THR A 26 2.83 0.41 1.76
CA THR A 26 3.14 1.20 2.95
C THR A 26 1.87 1.34 3.78
N LEU A 27 1.87 0.69 4.94
CA LEU A 27 0.83 0.76 5.95
C LEU A 27 1.07 2.00 6.81
N VAL A 28 0.20 2.99 6.70
CA VAL A 28 0.28 4.19 7.53
C VAL A 28 -0.80 4.10 8.60
N SER A 29 -0.39 4.14 9.86
CA SER A 29 -1.26 4.04 11.03
C SER A 29 -0.97 5.16 12.03
N MET A 30 -1.97 5.50 12.84
CA MET A 30 -1.80 6.41 13.97
C MET A 30 -1.70 5.56 15.24
N GLY A 31 -0.48 5.40 15.75
CA GLY A 31 -0.20 4.70 17.00
C GLY A 31 -0.22 5.64 18.20
N ALA A 32 0.01 5.09 19.40
CA ALA A 32 0.08 5.85 20.65
C ALA A 32 1.22 6.89 20.66
N HIS A 33 2.26 6.66 19.85
CA HIS A 33 3.44 7.52 19.74
C HIS A 33 3.39 8.47 18.54
N GLY A 34 2.29 8.48 17.78
CA GLY A 34 2.10 9.34 16.62
C GLY A 34 1.94 8.56 15.31
N LEU A 35 2.26 9.21 14.21
CA LEU A 35 2.09 8.65 12.87
C LEU A 35 3.23 7.68 12.55
N GLU A 36 2.88 6.45 12.18
CA GLU A 36 3.82 5.42 11.77
C GLU A 36 3.58 5.00 10.32
N ALA A 37 4.66 4.68 9.60
CA ALA A 37 4.62 4.20 8.23
C ALA A 37 5.49 2.95 8.09
N ASN A 38 4.87 1.82 7.79
CA ASN A 38 5.50 0.52 7.78
C ASN A 38 5.41 -0.12 6.39
N HIS A 39 6.56 -0.55 5.85
CA HIS A 39 6.60 -1.25 4.57
C HIS A 39 6.32 -2.74 4.79
N ILE A 40 5.20 -3.23 4.27
CA ILE A 40 4.73 -4.60 4.50
C ILE A 40 4.27 -5.19 3.17
N PRO A 41 4.64 -6.45 2.88
CA PRO A 41 4.06 -7.16 1.75
C PRO A 41 2.54 -7.34 1.94
N LEU A 42 1.74 -6.78 1.02
CA LEU A 42 0.29 -6.93 0.96
C LEU A 42 -0.12 -7.45 -0.42
N TYR A 43 -0.95 -8.48 -0.46
CA TYR A 43 -1.52 -9.02 -1.70
C TYR A 43 -3.02 -8.78 -1.77
N LEU A 44 -3.53 -8.59 -2.98
CA LEU A 44 -4.95 -8.39 -3.24
C LEU A 44 -5.66 -9.75 -3.31
N ALA A 45 -6.62 -9.97 -2.40
CA ALA A 45 -7.44 -11.17 -2.34
C ALA A 45 -8.93 -10.82 -2.60
N PRO A 46 -9.72 -11.75 -3.16
CA PRO A 46 -11.16 -11.61 -3.18
C PRO A 46 -11.68 -11.54 -1.73
N GLY A 47 -12.44 -10.48 -1.41
CA GLY A 47 -13.09 -10.34 -0.12
C GLY A 47 -14.43 -11.10 -0.07
N GLU A 48 -15.02 -11.21 1.10
CA GLU A 48 -16.39 -11.75 1.27
C GLU A 48 -17.47 -10.80 0.71
N GLY A 49 -17.12 -9.54 0.47
CA GLY A 49 -18.00 -8.51 -0.08
C GLY A 49 -17.66 -8.09 -1.52
N PRO A 50 -18.34 -7.06 -2.05
CA PRO A 50 -18.15 -6.58 -3.42
C PRO A 50 -16.78 -5.91 -3.67
N GLN A 51 -15.99 -5.67 -2.62
CA GLN A 51 -14.66 -5.05 -2.71
C GLN A 51 -13.58 -6.07 -2.36
N PRO A 52 -12.45 -6.08 -3.09
CA PRO A 52 -11.31 -6.92 -2.74
C PRO A 52 -10.67 -6.42 -1.44
N VAL A 53 -9.97 -7.32 -0.75
CA VAL A 53 -9.26 -7.03 0.50
C VAL A 53 -7.75 -7.14 0.30
N LEU A 54 -6.98 -6.35 1.03
CA LEU A 54 -5.54 -6.55 1.12
C LEU A 54 -5.21 -7.44 2.30
N GLN A 55 -4.41 -8.46 2.05
CA GLN A 55 -3.96 -9.41 3.05
C GLN A 55 -2.44 -9.38 3.13
N GLY A 56 -1.90 -9.51 4.33
CA GLY A 56 -0.47 -9.56 4.58
C GLY A 56 -0.17 -10.23 5.90
N HIS A 57 1.09 -10.60 6.09
CA HIS A 57 1.55 -11.24 7.32
C HIS A 57 2.36 -10.26 8.14
N VAL A 58 2.00 -10.13 9.42
CA VAL A 58 2.74 -9.36 10.41
C VAL A 58 3.15 -10.30 11.52
N ALA A 59 4.42 -10.27 11.91
CA ALA A 59 4.92 -11.11 12.99
C ALA A 59 4.26 -10.71 14.33
N ARG A 60 3.96 -11.69 15.19
CA ARG A 60 3.44 -11.45 16.56
C ARG A 60 4.40 -10.67 17.46
N ALA A 61 5.67 -10.54 17.09
CA ALA A 61 6.60 -9.67 17.82
C ALA A 61 6.52 -8.21 17.36
N SER A 62 5.85 -7.92 16.24
CA SER A 62 5.77 -6.59 15.66
C SER A 62 4.71 -5.75 16.38
N PRO A 63 5.01 -4.53 16.89
CA PRO A 63 4.02 -3.66 17.52
C PRO A 63 2.76 -3.43 16.68
N LEU A 64 2.89 -3.52 15.35
CA LEU A 64 1.81 -3.35 14.38
C LEU A 64 0.58 -4.25 14.59
N TRP A 65 0.71 -5.47 15.14
CA TRP A 65 -0.46 -6.32 15.37
C TRP A 65 -1.29 -5.85 16.59
N GLN A 66 -0.67 -5.14 17.53
CA GLN A 66 -1.33 -4.64 18.74
C GLN A 66 -2.04 -3.31 18.49
N GLU A 67 -1.46 -2.51 17.59
CA GLU A 67 -1.96 -1.18 17.25
C GLU A 67 -3.01 -1.19 16.13
N ALA A 68 -3.20 -2.35 15.47
CA ALA A 68 -4.27 -2.51 14.50
C ALA A 68 -5.64 -2.43 15.20
N PRO A 69 -6.56 -1.54 14.76
CA PRO A 69 -7.91 -1.51 15.31
C PRO A 69 -8.63 -2.83 15.04
N PRO A 70 -9.54 -3.29 15.92
CA PRO A 70 -10.22 -4.59 15.81
C PRO A 70 -10.99 -4.77 14.49
N ASP A 71 -11.33 -3.67 13.82
CA ASP A 71 -12.07 -3.64 12.55
C ASP A 71 -11.18 -3.45 11.30
N GLY A 72 -9.85 -3.46 11.44
CA GLY A 72 -8.88 -3.67 10.35
C GLY A 72 -8.95 -2.72 9.14
N LYS A 73 -9.64 -1.59 9.24
CA LYS A 73 -9.76 -0.61 8.14
C LYS A 73 -8.51 0.26 8.08
N VAL A 74 -7.40 -0.31 7.63
CA VAL A 74 -6.21 0.48 7.32
C VAL A 74 -6.25 0.84 5.86
N GLN A 75 -6.15 2.14 5.55
CA GLN A 75 -6.11 2.60 4.18
C GLN A 75 -4.73 2.27 3.57
N PRO A 76 -4.65 1.37 2.60
CA PRO A 76 -3.39 1.09 1.94
C PRO A 76 -3.06 2.24 1.00
N CYS A 77 -1.87 2.83 1.16
CA CYS A 77 -1.29 3.71 0.15
C CYS A 77 -0.53 2.83 -0.86
N PRO A 78 -0.94 2.77 -2.14
CA PRO A 78 -0.11 2.16 -3.16
C PRO A 78 1.12 3.06 -3.35
N THR A 79 2.25 2.67 -2.76
CA THR A 79 3.54 3.34 -2.94
C THR A 79 4.19 2.81 -4.22
N THR A 80 4.02 3.53 -5.33
CA THR A 80 4.80 3.30 -6.54
C THR A 80 6.19 3.91 -6.34
N HIS A 81 7.17 3.10 -5.93
CA HIS A 81 8.57 3.49 -5.98
C HIS A 81 9.10 3.13 -7.39
N GLU A 82 8.86 3.99 -8.38
CA GLU A 82 9.58 3.90 -9.66
C GLU A 82 10.91 4.64 -9.49
N SER A 83 11.89 3.95 -8.91
CA SER A 83 13.29 4.36 -8.96
C SER A 83 13.97 3.57 -10.07
N ASP A 84 14.66 4.32 -10.93
CA ASP A 84 15.68 3.87 -11.87
C ASP A 84 15.25 3.50 -13.30
N ARG A 85 14.91 4.54 -14.10
CA ARG A 85 15.32 4.55 -15.52
C ARG A 85 16.45 5.55 -15.70
N GLY A 86 17.64 4.99 -15.93
CA GLY A 86 18.84 5.71 -16.30
C GLY A 86 18.61 6.65 -17.48
N SER A 87 19.18 7.84 -17.33
CA SER A 87 19.31 8.88 -18.33
C SER A 87 20.03 8.38 -19.58
N VAL A 88 19.41 8.54 -20.76
CA VAL A 88 20.12 8.81 -22.02
C VAL A 88 19.26 9.77 -22.86
N PHE A 89 19.67 11.04 -22.91
CA PHE A 89 19.20 12.01 -23.90
C PHE A 89 20.05 11.84 -25.18
N PRO A 90 19.46 11.74 -26.38
CA PRO A 90 20.17 12.06 -27.61
C PRO A 90 19.93 13.54 -28.00
N ARG A 91 21.00 14.18 -28.47
CA ARG A 91 20.92 15.37 -29.35
C ARG A 91 20.79 14.92 -30.79
#